data_AF-A0A8C4L3L6-F1
#
_entry.id   AF-A0A8C4L3L6-F1
#
_cell.length_a   1.000
_cell.length_b   1.000
_cell.length_c   1.000
_cell.angle_alpha   90.00
_cell.angle_beta   90.00
_cell.angle_gamma   90.00
#
_symmetry.space_group_name_H-M   'P 1'
#
loop_
_entity.id
_entity.type
_entity.pdbx_description
1 polymer ?
#
loop_
_entity_poly.entity_id
_entity_poly.type
_entity_poly.pdbx_seq_one_letter_code
_entity_poly.pdbx_strand_id
1 'polypeptide(L)'
;MSLEDPFFVVRGEVQKAVNTARGLYQRWCELLQEGAAVGREELDWTTNELRNGLRSIEWDLEDLEETIDILGVGGRHGRAHCGDRGHLSLPRGAAGRAAGGIGVALGRE
;
A
#
# COMPACT_ATOMS: atom_id res chain seq x y z
N MET A 1 -14.16 -29.57 5.32
CA MET A 1 -13.83 -28.15 5.06
C MET A 1 -12.57 -28.14 4.20
N SER A 2 -12.62 -27.58 3.00
CA SER A 2 -11.41 -27.40 2.17
C SER A 2 -10.56 -26.29 2.81
N LEU A 3 -9.30 -26.59 3.08
CA LEU A 3 -8.33 -25.62 3.58
C LEU A 3 -7.99 -24.70 2.41
N GLU A 4 -8.47 -23.45 2.46
CA GLU A 4 -8.14 -22.44 1.46
C GLU A 4 -6.64 -22.14 1.54
N ASP A 5 -5.99 -22.00 0.39
CA ASP A 5 -4.54 -21.81 0.36
C ASP A 5 -4.16 -20.49 1.05
N PRO A 6 -3.21 -20.51 2.01
CA PRO A 6 -2.80 -19.30 2.73
C PRO A 6 -2.39 -18.14 1.83
N PHE A 7 -1.82 -18.38 0.65
CA PHE A 7 -1.49 -17.32 -0.30
C PHE A 7 -2.74 -16.61 -0.83
N PHE A 8 -3.80 -17.33 -1.14
CA PHE A 8 -5.04 -16.72 -1.63
C PHE A 8 -5.78 -15.97 -0.53
N VAL A 9 -5.70 -16.45 0.72
CA VAL A 9 -6.23 -15.74 1.89
C VAL A 9 -5.53 -14.39 2.06
N VAL A 10 -4.19 -14.40 2.16
CA VAL A 10 -3.40 -13.17 2.37
C VAL A 10 -3.56 -12.21 1.18
N ARG A 11 -3.55 -12.72 -0.06
CA ARG A 11 -3.86 -11.89 -1.25
C ARG A 11 -5.23 -11.22 -1.14
N GLY A 12 -6.24 -11.94 -0.66
CA GLY A 12 -7.58 -11.41 -0.43
C GLY A 12 -7.60 -10.33 0.66
N GLU A 13 -6.85 -10.52 1.73
CA GLU A 13 -6.70 -9.57 2.83
C GLU A 13 -6.00 -8.28 2.38
N VAL A 14 -4.90 -8.39 1.63
CA VAL A 14 -4.22 -7.25 1.02
C VAL A 14 -5.16 -6.49 0.09
N GLN A 15 -5.91 -7.20 -0.75
CA GLN A 15 -6.86 -6.57 -1.67
C GLN A 15 -7.98 -5.81 -0.91
N LYS A 16 -8.44 -6.36 0.21
CA LYS A 16 -9.41 -5.70 1.09
C LYS A 16 -8.81 -4.46 1.77
N ALA A 17 -7.58 -4.56 2.28
CA ALA A 17 -6.87 -3.43 2.90
C ALA A 17 -6.67 -2.28 1.90
N VAL A 18 -6.28 -2.58 0.66
CA VAL A 18 -6.16 -1.59 -0.42
C VAL A 18 -7.50 -0.89 -0.71
N ASN A 19 -8.60 -1.64 -0.76
CA ASN A 19 -9.93 -1.05 -0.98
C ASN A 19 -10.34 -0.11 0.17
N THR A 20 -10.06 -0.47 1.42
CA THR A 20 -10.26 0.40 2.58
C THR A 20 -9.41 1.67 2.48
N ALA A 21 -8.12 1.54 2.16
CA ALA A 21 -7.22 2.68 2.00
C ALA A 21 -7.67 3.64 0.89
N ARG A 22 -8.25 3.13 -0.21
CA ARG A 22 -8.85 3.96 -1.26
C ARG A 22 -10.03 4.79 -0.73
N GLY A 23 -10.90 4.20 0.09
CA GLY A 23 -12.01 4.93 0.71
C GLY A 23 -11.53 6.02 1.66
N LEU A 24 -10.55 5.71 2.52
CA LEU A 24 -9.91 6.69 3.41
C LEU A 24 -9.24 7.83 2.63
N TYR A 25 -8.57 7.51 1.51
CA TYR A 25 -7.97 8.53 0.65
C TYR A 25 -9.01 9.47 0.01
N GLN A 26 -10.16 8.95 -0.42
CA GLN A 26 -11.25 9.80 -0.92
C GLN A 26 -11.77 10.74 0.16
N ARG A 27 -12.05 10.23 1.36
CA ARG A 27 -12.48 11.04 2.51
C ARG A 27 -11.44 12.10 2.88
N TRP A 28 -10.16 11.73 2.88
CA TRP A 28 -9.05 12.66 3.12
C TRP A 28 -9.03 13.81 2.11
N CYS A 29 -9.23 13.52 0.82
CA CYS A 29 -9.32 14.54 -0.23
C CYS A 29 -10.52 15.48 -0.04
N GLU A 30 -11.67 14.97 0.42
CA GLU A 30 -12.85 15.80 0.74
C GLU A 30 -12.55 16.75 1.90
N LEU A 31 -11.98 16.22 3.00
CA LEU A 31 -11.63 17.01 4.19
C LEU A 31 -10.62 18.12 3.90
N LEU A 32 -9.69 17.89 2.96
CA LEU A 32 -8.77 18.93 2.50
C LEU A 32 -9.48 20.06 1.75
N GLN A 33 -10.55 19.75 1.02
CA GLN A 33 -11.34 20.73 0.26
C GLN A 33 -12.32 21.51 1.15
N GLU A 34 -12.88 20.87 2.18
CA GLU A 34 -13.83 21.49 3.13
C GLU A 34 -13.17 22.55 4.04
N GLY A 35 -11.83 22.55 4.13
CA GLY A 35 -11.06 23.54 4.87
C GLY A 35 -10.83 23.16 6.34
N ALA A 36 -9.60 23.36 6.81
CA ALA A 36 -9.06 22.86 8.08
C ALA A 36 -9.69 23.42 9.38
N ALA A 37 -10.81 24.15 9.31
CA ALA A 37 -11.47 24.74 10.47
C ALA A 37 -12.56 23.83 11.06
N VAL A 38 -13.29 23.07 10.23
CA VAL A 38 -14.44 22.26 10.68
C VAL A 38 -14.08 20.77 10.83
N GLY A 39 -12.99 20.31 10.22
CA GLY A 39 -12.62 18.89 10.19
C GLY A 39 -11.17 18.58 10.54
N ARG A 40 -10.46 19.43 11.31
CA ARG A 40 -9.02 19.20 11.60
C ARG A 40 -8.75 17.88 12.31
N GLU A 41 -9.52 17.57 13.36
CA GLU A 41 -9.36 16.33 14.11
C GLU A 41 -9.67 15.10 13.23
N GLU A 42 -10.73 15.18 12.43
CA GLU A 42 -11.08 14.12 11.47
C GLU A 42 -10.01 13.98 10.39
N LEU A 43 -9.44 15.09 9.90
CA LEU A 43 -8.36 15.11 8.93
C LEU A 43 -7.09 14.47 9.51
N ASP A 44 -6.72 14.81 10.74
CA ASP A 44 -5.55 14.24 11.42
C ASP A 44 -5.75 12.73 11.66
N TRP A 45 -6.93 12.31 12.12
CA TRP A 45 -7.27 10.90 12.26
C TRP A 45 -7.23 10.16 10.92
N THR A 46 -7.91 10.67 9.89
CA THR A 46 -7.95 10.06 8.55
C THR A 46 -6.56 9.95 7.95
N THR A 47 -5.72 10.98 8.18
CA THR A 47 -4.32 10.99 7.74
C THR A 47 -3.51 9.89 8.44
N ASN A 48 -3.63 9.78 9.76
CA ASN A 48 -2.91 8.77 10.53
C ASN A 48 -3.36 7.35 10.15
N GLU A 49 -4.67 7.14 10.00
CA GLU A 49 -5.25 5.86 9.64
C GLU A 49 -4.81 5.42 8.23
N LEU A 50 -4.81 6.34 7.27
CA LEU A 50 -4.32 6.08 5.92
C LEU A 50 -2.83 5.71 5.91
N ARG A 51 -1.99 6.40 6.71
CA ARG A 51 -0.55 6.07 6.81
C ARG A 51 -0.31 4.70 7.42
N ASN A 52 -1.06 4.34 8.45
CA ASN A 52 -0.94 3.04 9.09
C ASN A 52 -1.43 1.92 8.16
N GLY A 53 -2.56 2.13 7.48
CA GLY A 53 -3.08 1.18 6.50
C GLY A 53 -2.12 0.93 5.35
N LEU A 54 -1.53 1.99 4.78
CA LEU A 54 -0.53 1.87 3.71
C LEU A 54 0.72 1.12 4.18
N ARG A 55 1.23 1.41 5.39
CA ARG A 55 2.37 0.69 5.95
C ARG A 55 2.09 -0.80 6.15
N SER A 56 0.90 -1.15 6.63
CA SER A 56 0.50 -2.55 6.78
C SER A 56 0.48 -3.26 5.43
N ILE A 57 -0.08 -2.62 4.39
CA ILE A 57 -0.10 -3.16 3.03
C ILE A 57 1.32 -3.36 2.49
N GLU A 58 2.23 -2.41 2.74
CA GLU A 58 3.63 -2.54 2.33
C GLU A 58 4.29 -3.76 2.96
N TRP A 59 4.11 -3.97 4.27
CA TRP A 59 4.62 -5.16 4.96
C TRP A 59 4.00 -6.46 4.45
N ASP A 60 2.69 -6.51 4.25
CA ASP A 60 2.02 -7.72 3.73
C ASP A 60 2.53 -8.07 2.31
N LEU A 61 2.86 -7.07 1.50
CA LEU A 61 3.43 -7.28 0.16
C LEU A 61 4.88 -7.76 0.21
N GLU A 62 5.69 -7.26 1.15
CA GLU A 62 7.06 -7.74 1.39
C GLU A 62 7.04 -9.22 1.81
N ASP A 63 6.15 -9.60 2.72
CA ASP A 63 5.99 -10.99 3.17
C ASP A 63 5.52 -11.94 2.05
N LEU A 64 4.62 -11.45 1.18
CA LEU A 64 4.19 -12.19 0.00
C LEU A 64 5.32 -12.38 -1.02
N GLU A 65 6.20 -11.38 -1.20
CA GLU A 65 7.39 -11.47 -2.06
C GLU A 65 8.39 -12.49 -1.50
N GLU A 66 8.66 -12.45 -0.18
CA GLU A 66 9.53 -13.43 0.49
C GLU A 66 8.98 -14.86 0.36
N THR A 67 7.67 -15.03 0.47
CA THR A 67 7.01 -16.34 0.32
C THR A 67 7.19 -16.91 -1.09
N ILE A 68 7.13 -16.07 -2.13
CA ILE A 68 7.36 -16.50 -3.52
C ILE A 68 8.83 -16.92 -3.72
N ASP A 69 9.76 -16.19 -3.12
CA ASP A 69 11.19 -16.50 -3.16
C ASP A 69 11.52 -17.84 -2.46
N ILE A 70 10.89 -18.10 -1.31
CA ILE A 70 11.00 -19.37 -0.58
C ILE A 70 10.38 -20.55 -1.37
N LEU A 71 9.21 -20.36 -1.99
CA LEU A 71 8.45 -21.44 -2.61
C LEU A 71 8.94 -21.88 -4.00
N GLY A 72 9.77 -21.10 -4.71
CA GLY A 72 10.38 -21.61 -5.94
C GLY A 72 10.75 -20.65 -7.07
N VAL A 73 11.33 -19.48 -6.79
CA VAL A 73 12.14 -18.76 -7.79
C VAL A 73 13.62 -18.62 -7.35
N GLY A 74 14.01 -19.19 -6.21
CA GLY A 74 15.39 -19.34 -5.75
C GLY A 74 16.22 -20.44 -6.45
N GLY A 75 15.90 -20.78 -7.70
CA GLY A 75 16.61 -21.75 -8.51
C GLY A 75 17.47 -21.10 -9.59
N ARG A 76 18.44 -20.24 -9.21
CA ARG A 76 19.69 -19.92 -9.96
C ARG A 76 20.44 -18.75 -9.33
N HIS A 77 21.54 -19.05 -8.64
CA HIS A 77 22.76 -18.27 -8.83
C HIS A 77 23.08 -18.31 -10.34
N GLY A 78 22.76 -17.25 -11.08
CA GLY A 78 23.02 -17.21 -12.51
C GLY A 78 22.37 -16.01 -13.18
N ARG A 79 23.20 -15.01 -13.51
CA ARG A 79 22.85 -13.87 -14.37
C ARG A 79 21.96 -14.30 -15.54
N ALA A 80 20.80 -13.67 -15.68
CA ALA A 80 20.10 -13.60 -16.95
C ALA A 80 19.39 -12.25 -17.06
N HIS A 81 19.98 -11.39 -17.88
CA HIS A 81 19.37 -10.20 -18.41
C HIS A 81 18.37 -10.62 -19.50
N CYS A 82 17.08 -10.42 -19.27
CA CYS A 82 16.01 -10.37 -20.27
C CYS A 82 14.83 -9.64 -19.60
N GLY A 83 14.22 -8.59 -20.12
CA GLY A 83 13.90 -8.33 -21.51
C GLY A 83 12.38 -8.37 -21.68
N ASP A 84 11.73 -7.31 -21.20
CA ASP A 84 10.47 -6.72 -21.69
C ASP A 84 9.11 -7.49 -21.63
N ARG A 85 8.14 -6.76 -21.05
CA ARG A 85 6.68 -6.75 -21.28
C ARG A 85 5.73 -7.76 -20.60
N GLY A 86 4.94 -7.24 -19.65
CA GLY A 86 3.72 -7.90 -19.19
C GLY A 86 3.01 -7.32 -17.94
N HIS A 87 2.63 -6.03 -17.96
CA HIS A 87 1.43 -5.50 -17.27
C HIS A 87 1.24 -5.78 -15.76
N LEU A 88 1.83 -4.93 -14.90
CA LEU A 88 1.24 -4.35 -13.67
C LEU A 88 2.35 -3.58 -12.93
N SER A 89 2.93 -2.59 -13.60
CA SER A 89 3.80 -1.62 -12.95
C SER A 89 2.91 -0.66 -12.14
N LEU A 90 2.54 -1.06 -10.93
CA LEU A 90 2.27 -0.08 -9.88
C LEU A 90 3.58 0.70 -9.70
N PRO A 91 3.60 2.03 -9.97
CA PRO A 91 4.83 2.79 -9.86
C PRO A 91 5.32 2.71 -8.42
N ARG A 92 6.49 2.09 -8.26
CA ARG A 92 7.23 1.81 -7.01
C ARG A 92 7.73 3.11 -6.35
N GLY A 93 6.83 4.07 -6.19
CA GLY A 93 7.11 5.45 -5.77
C GLY A 93 5.86 6.32 -5.57
N ALA A 94 4.65 5.81 -5.80
CA ALA A 94 3.43 6.56 -5.49
C ALA A 94 3.15 6.63 -3.97
N ALA A 95 3.45 5.58 -3.21
CA ALA A 95 3.26 5.56 -1.76
C ALA A 95 4.18 6.54 -1.03
N GLY A 96 5.46 6.62 -1.42
CA GLY A 96 6.42 7.59 -0.86
C GLY A 96 6.07 9.05 -1.17
N ARG A 97 5.46 9.33 -2.33
CA ARG A 97 5.00 10.68 -2.70
C ARG A 97 3.70 11.08 -1.98
N ALA A 98 2.80 10.14 -1.70
CA ALA A 98 1.63 10.40 -0.85
C ALA A 98 2.08 10.73 0.58
N ALA A 99 3.00 9.95 1.16
CA ALA A 99 3.54 10.21 2.49
C ALA A 99 4.33 11.54 2.58
N GLY A 100 5.11 11.87 1.55
CA GLY A 100 5.85 13.14 1.44
C GLY A 100 4.94 14.36 1.23
N GLY A 101 3.90 14.24 0.40
CA GLY A 101 2.90 15.30 0.20
C GLY A 101 2.08 15.59 1.45
N ILE A 102 1.76 14.56 2.25
CA ILE A 102 1.12 14.71 3.57
C ILE A 102 2.04 15.44 4.56
N GLY A 103 3.35 15.19 4.53
CA GLY A 103 4.32 15.88 5.40
C GLY A 103 4.42 17.38 5.11
N VAL A 104 4.42 17.77 3.83
CA VAL A 104 4.49 19.18 3.40
C VAL A 104 3.20 19.95 3.74
N ALA A 105 2.03 19.31 3.70
CA ALA A 105 0.76 19.93 4.10
C ALA A 105 0.65 20.22 5.61
N LEU A 106 1.49 19.58 6.44
CA LEU A 106 1.46 19.67 7.90
C LEU A 106 2.60 20.52 8.49
N GLY A 107 3.42 21.19 7.67
CA GLY A 107 4.41 22.16 8.15
C GLY A 107 5.49 21.57 9.06
N ARG A 108 5.92 20.33 8.80
CA ARG A 108 7.06 19.71 9.50
C ARG A 108 8.11 19.31 8.48
N GLU A 109 9.09 20.21 8.34
CA GLU A 109 10.41 19.97 7.74
C GLU A 109 11.25 18.99 8.58
#